data_AF-A0A4R7LKE6-F1
#
_entry.id   AF-A0A4R7LKE6-F1
#
_cell.length_a   1.000
_cell.length_b   1.000
_cell.length_c   1.000
_cell.angle_alpha   90.00
_cell.angle_beta   90.00
_cell.angle_gamma   90.00
#
_symmetry.space_group_name_H-M   'P 1'
#
loop_
_entity.id
_entity.type
_entity.pdbx_description
1 polymer ?
#
loop_
_entity_poly.entity_id
_entity_poly.type
_entity_poly.pdbx_seq_one_letter_code
_entity_poly.pdbx_strand_id
1 'polypeptide(L)'
;MCGTTMINPAASPTTGATGSQASAPCCPPPPWMPIALAENAKGVAEISGATENPDVVRYMGMNRYGHRRDDNTSWCGSFVAYVLDKAGKSISTVPERALTWGRPSSHPEGYWPGGISIGRPIYGAIAVKSRQGGGHVTFVMGQDKDDSTILHCLGGNQRNKLQVSRYSRSVFSAYMVPEDYPHSCCTLPIYNGTSTAAGSEE
;
A
#
# COMPACT_ATOMS: atom_id res chain seq x y z
N MET A 1 1.53 -20.12 -26.75
CA MET A 1 2.74 -19.31 -26.97
C MET A 1 2.43 -17.90 -26.51
N CYS A 2 3.27 -17.38 -25.62
CA CYS A 2 3.06 -16.13 -24.88
C CYS A 2 3.31 -14.93 -25.81
N GLY A 3 2.32 -14.04 -25.95
CA GLY A 3 2.45 -12.79 -26.69
C GLY A 3 2.72 -11.64 -25.73
N THR A 4 3.99 -11.23 -25.64
CA THR A 4 4.43 -10.03 -24.93
C THR A 4 4.02 -8.77 -25.71
N THR A 5 3.11 -7.94 -25.18
CA THR A 5 2.82 -6.64 -25.79
C THR A 5 3.83 -5.60 -25.31
N MET A 6 4.71 -5.19 -26.22
CA MET A 6 5.55 -4.00 -26.11
C MET A 6 4.73 -2.77 -26.50
N ILE A 7 4.82 -1.68 -25.74
CA ILE A 7 4.27 -0.37 -26.11
C ILE A 7 5.41 0.51 -26.62
N ASN A 8 5.27 1.08 -27.83
CA ASN A 8 6.04 2.24 -28.27
C ASN A 8 5.11 3.23 -29.01
N PRO A 9 5.32 4.56 -28.91
CA PRO A 9 4.33 5.58 -29.23
C PRO A 9 4.52 6.16 -30.63
N ALA A 10 3.40 6.41 -31.31
CA ALA A 10 3.13 7.46 -32.31
C ALA A 10 2.27 6.92 -33.46
N ALA A 11 0.96 7.17 -33.37
CA ALA A 11 0.10 7.42 -34.53
C ALA A 11 -1.25 7.95 -34.02
N SER A 12 -1.60 9.18 -34.37
CA SER A 12 -2.98 9.67 -34.30
C SER A 12 -3.76 9.13 -35.50
N PRO A 13 -5.05 8.81 -35.34
CA PRO A 13 -5.99 8.95 -36.43
C PRO A 13 -7.22 9.79 -36.08
N THR A 14 -7.63 10.51 -37.12
CA THR A 14 -8.77 11.41 -37.26
C THR A 14 -10.13 10.70 -37.13
N THR A 15 -11.06 11.42 -36.51
CA THR A 15 -12.53 11.36 -36.42
C THR A 15 -13.32 10.19 -37.03
N GLY A 16 -14.17 9.60 -36.19
CA GLY A 16 -15.54 9.18 -36.55
C GLY A 16 -15.93 7.74 -36.21
N ALA A 17 -16.60 7.51 -35.06
CA ALA A 17 -17.62 6.47 -34.88
C ALA A 17 -18.29 6.57 -33.49
N THR A 18 -19.62 6.41 -33.49
CA THR A 18 -20.54 6.16 -32.38
C THR A 18 -19.91 5.65 -31.08
N GLY A 19 -20.04 6.44 -30.01
CA GLY A 19 -19.49 6.15 -28.69
C GLY A 19 -20.18 4.98 -27.99
N SER A 20 -19.71 3.76 -28.25
CA SER A 20 -19.71 2.71 -27.25
C SER A 20 -18.65 3.10 -26.22
N GLN A 21 -19.07 3.62 -25.06
CA GLN A 21 -18.19 3.80 -23.92
C GLN A 21 -17.46 2.47 -23.67
N ALA A 22 -16.14 2.44 -23.87
CA ALA A 22 -15.34 1.29 -23.47
C ALA A 22 -15.52 1.14 -21.97
N SER A 23 -16.14 0.04 -21.53
CA SER A 23 -16.30 -0.27 -20.11
C SER A 23 -14.94 -0.22 -19.43
N ALA A 24 -14.83 0.50 -18.32
CA ALA A 24 -13.60 0.57 -17.54
C ALA A 24 -13.08 -0.86 -17.23
N PRO A 25 -11.77 -1.10 -17.23
CA PRO A 25 -11.23 -2.41 -16.89
C PRO A 25 -11.73 -2.83 -15.51
N CYS A 26 -12.11 -4.10 -15.34
CA CYS A 26 -12.60 -4.62 -14.06
C CYS A 26 -11.49 -4.74 -12.97
N CYS A 27 -10.23 -4.54 -13.37
CA CYS A 27 -9.05 -4.44 -12.51
C CYS A 27 -7.99 -3.54 -13.18
N PRO A 28 -8.16 -2.20 -13.16
CA PRO A 28 -7.16 -1.28 -13.66
C PRO A 28 -5.96 -1.24 -12.70
N PRO A 29 -4.76 -0.86 -13.16
CA PRO A 29 -3.62 -0.64 -12.26
C PRO A 29 -4.01 0.32 -11.12
N PRO A 30 -3.74 -0.01 -9.84
CA PRO A 30 -4.08 0.86 -8.74
C PRO A 30 -3.26 2.16 -8.81
N PRO A 31 -3.90 3.34 -8.88
CA PRO A 31 -3.21 4.60 -9.18
C PRO A 31 -2.22 5.05 -8.09
N TRP A 32 -2.34 4.49 -6.87
CA TRP A 32 -1.44 4.79 -5.76
C TRP A 32 -0.13 3.98 -5.79
N MET A 33 -0.09 2.84 -6.50
CA MET A 33 1.10 1.98 -6.50
C MET A 33 2.33 2.59 -7.19
N PRO A 34 2.21 3.32 -8.31
CA PRO A 34 3.35 4.05 -8.88
C PRO A 34 4.00 5.03 -7.89
N ILE A 35 3.20 5.67 -7.02
CA ILE A 35 3.72 6.59 -6.00
C ILE A 35 4.50 5.81 -4.93
N ALA A 36 3.93 4.73 -4.40
CA ALA A 36 4.61 3.87 -3.43
C ALA A 36 5.94 3.33 -3.97
N LEU A 37 5.95 2.86 -5.21
CA LEU A 37 7.14 2.36 -5.90
C LEU A 37 8.20 3.46 -6.11
N ALA A 38 7.80 4.66 -6.48
CA ALA A 38 8.69 5.80 -6.64
C ALA A 38 9.34 6.21 -5.31
N GLU A 39 8.57 6.21 -4.21
CA GLU A 39 9.13 6.47 -2.87
C GLU A 39 10.11 5.35 -2.45
N ASN A 40 9.79 4.08 -2.72
CA ASN A 40 10.68 2.95 -2.42
C ASN A 40 12.01 3.04 -3.19
N ALA A 41 11.98 3.48 -4.45
CA ALA A 41 13.17 3.63 -5.28
C ALA A 41 14.18 4.67 -4.75
N LYS A 42 13.74 5.58 -3.87
CA LYS A 42 14.64 6.54 -3.19
C LYS A 42 15.49 5.90 -2.10
N GLY A 43 15.17 4.66 -1.68
CA GLY A 43 15.87 3.97 -0.60
C GLY A 43 15.62 4.61 0.76
N VAL A 44 14.40 5.10 1.01
CA VAL A 44 14.06 5.81 2.25
C VAL A 44 14.28 4.93 3.47
N ALA A 45 15.15 5.38 4.37
CA ALA A 45 15.42 4.77 5.66
C ALA A 45 15.51 5.87 6.73
N GLU A 46 15.12 5.54 7.96
CA GLU A 46 15.45 6.39 9.10
C GLU A 46 16.98 6.51 9.22
N ILE A 47 17.43 7.69 9.61
CA ILE A 47 18.83 7.99 9.84
C ILE A 47 19.01 8.06 11.36
N SER A 48 20.05 7.42 11.87
CA SER A 48 20.37 7.49 13.30
C SER A 48 21.02 8.84 13.66
N GLY A 49 20.71 9.36 14.85
CA GLY A 49 21.29 10.59 15.38
C GLY A 49 20.31 11.76 15.45
N ALA A 50 20.83 12.99 15.51
CA ALA A 50 20.03 14.20 15.72
C ALA A 50 19.26 14.68 14.47
N THR A 51 19.52 14.07 13.31
CA THR A 51 18.94 14.46 12.02
C THR A 51 17.96 13.40 11.55
N GLU A 52 16.73 13.81 11.27
CA GLU A 52 15.68 12.92 10.74
C GLU A 52 15.73 12.89 9.21
N ASN A 53 15.37 11.75 8.61
CA ASN A 53 15.22 11.67 7.15
C ASN A 53 14.03 12.55 6.71
N PRO A 54 14.22 13.55 5.82
CA PRO A 54 13.15 14.47 5.42
C PRO A 54 11.96 13.77 4.75
N ASP A 55 12.16 12.64 4.07
CA ASP A 55 11.06 11.86 3.50
C ASP A 55 10.22 11.19 4.60
N VAL A 56 10.85 10.64 5.64
CA VAL A 56 10.15 10.06 6.80
C VAL A 56 9.37 11.14 7.54
N VAL A 57 9.98 12.31 7.77
CA VAL A 57 9.30 13.48 8.35
C VAL A 57 8.10 13.88 7.49
N ARG A 58 8.24 13.91 6.17
CA ARG A 58 7.13 14.21 5.25
C ARG A 58 5.98 13.21 5.40
N TYR A 59 6.26 11.91 5.51
CA TYR A 59 5.20 10.92 5.72
C TYR A 59 4.50 11.13 7.07
N MET A 60 5.28 11.35 8.14
CA MET A 60 4.71 11.62 9.47
C MET A 60 3.91 12.92 9.53
N GLY A 61 4.09 13.84 8.57
CA GLY A 61 3.25 15.03 8.42
C GLY A 61 1.77 14.71 8.14
N MET A 62 1.46 13.46 7.78
CA MET A 62 0.08 12.97 7.63
C MET A 62 -0.59 12.64 8.98
N ASN A 63 0.17 12.59 10.08
CA ASN A 63 -0.34 12.22 11.40
C ASN A 63 -1.38 13.22 11.91
N ARG A 64 -2.38 12.72 12.65
CA ARG A 64 -3.43 13.57 13.22
C ARG A 64 -3.09 14.06 14.62
N TYR A 65 -2.34 13.29 15.38
CA TYR A 65 -1.87 13.65 16.72
C TYR A 65 -0.40 14.09 16.76
N GLY A 66 0.14 14.49 15.60
CA GLY A 66 1.47 15.06 15.45
C GLY A 66 2.61 14.05 15.34
N HIS A 67 3.84 14.58 15.29
CA HIS A 67 5.07 13.81 15.28
C HIS A 67 5.44 13.47 16.72
N ARG A 68 5.44 12.19 17.07
CA ARG A 68 6.09 11.74 18.31
C ARG A 68 7.53 11.39 17.94
N ARG A 69 8.49 12.01 18.65
CA ARG A 69 9.93 11.73 18.53
C ARG A 69 10.33 10.57 19.44
N ASP A 70 9.50 9.54 19.54
CA ASP A 70 9.96 8.29 20.09
C ASP A 70 10.49 7.44 18.94
N ASP A 71 11.61 6.79 19.17
CA ASP A 71 12.27 5.77 18.34
C ASP A 71 11.37 4.58 17.98
N ASN A 72 10.12 4.60 18.44
CA ASN A 72 9.07 3.63 18.23
C ASN A 72 7.86 4.18 17.43
N THR A 73 7.90 5.43 16.94
CA THR A 73 6.80 5.99 16.14
C THR A 73 6.65 5.25 14.82
N SER A 74 5.63 4.41 14.76
CA SER A 74 5.33 3.59 13.59
C SER A 74 4.78 4.44 12.44
N TRP A 75 5.63 4.83 11.48
CA TRP A 75 5.24 5.61 10.29
C TRP A 75 4.70 4.78 9.12
N CYS A 76 4.46 3.48 9.31
CA CYS A 76 3.87 2.61 8.30
C CYS A 76 2.52 3.12 7.78
N GLY A 77 1.62 3.53 8.68
CA GLY A 77 0.31 4.07 8.30
C GLY A 77 0.38 5.49 7.74
N SER A 78 1.32 6.31 8.22
CA SER A 78 1.56 7.65 7.68
C SER A 78 2.09 7.60 6.24
N PHE A 79 2.95 6.62 5.92
CA PHE A 79 3.38 6.35 4.54
C PHE A 79 2.20 5.94 3.64
N VAL A 80 1.32 5.06 4.11
CA VAL A 80 0.11 4.67 3.35
C VAL A 80 -0.79 5.88 3.11
N ALA A 81 -0.98 6.74 4.12
CA ALA A 81 -1.73 7.99 3.95
C ALA A 81 -1.09 8.92 2.92
N TYR A 82 0.23 9.14 2.98
CA TYR A 82 0.92 9.97 2.00
C TYR A 82 0.71 9.45 0.58
N VAL A 83 0.86 8.15 0.37
CA VAL A 83 0.69 7.51 -0.94
C VAL A 83 -0.74 7.68 -1.48
N LEU A 84 -1.76 7.46 -0.63
CA LEU A 84 -3.16 7.60 -1.03
C LEU A 84 -3.57 9.06 -1.27
N ASP A 85 -3.13 9.98 -0.41
CA ASP A 85 -3.38 11.41 -0.55
C ASP A 85 -2.82 11.94 -1.88
N LYS A 86 -1.58 11.56 -2.21
CA LYS A 86 -0.95 11.90 -3.51
C LYS A 86 -1.67 11.28 -4.71
N ALA A 87 -2.41 10.19 -4.50
CA ALA A 87 -3.26 9.56 -5.52
C ALA A 87 -4.69 10.14 -5.57
N GLY A 88 -5.00 11.18 -4.78
CA GLY A 88 -6.32 11.77 -4.70
C GLY A 88 -7.35 10.87 -4.01
N LYS A 89 -6.91 9.96 -3.13
CA LYS A 89 -7.78 9.05 -2.39
C LYS A 89 -7.94 9.52 -0.95
N SER A 90 -9.09 9.19 -0.35
CA SER A 90 -9.31 9.40 1.08
C SER A 90 -8.35 8.55 1.91
N ILE A 91 -8.07 9.00 3.13
CA ILE A 91 -7.16 8.34 4.06
C ILE A 91 -7.89 7.99 5.37
N SER A 92 -7.26 7.18 6.22
CA SER A 92 -7.74 6.95 7.58
C SER A 92 -7.87 8.25 8.38
N THR A 93 -8.86 8.31 9.29
CA THR A 93 -9.06 9.43 10.21
C THR A 93 -7.95 9.58 11.25
N VAL A 94 -7.14 8.54 11.48
CA VAL A 94 -5.96 8.54 12.35
C VAL A 94 -4.85 7.69 11.69
N PRO A 95 -4.27 8.17 10.59
CA PRO A 95 -3.46 7.34 9.69
C PRO A 95 -2.20 6.76 10.34
N GLU A 96 -1.64 7.42 11.35
CA GLU A 96 -0.50 6.93 12.12
C GLU A 96 -0.80 5.63 12.88
N ARG A 97 -2.07 5.35 13.19
CA ARG A 97 -2.50 4.13 13.86
C ARG A 97 -2.85 3.08 12.81
N ALA A 98 -1.93 2.17 12.53
CA ALA A 98 -2.08 1.12 11.51
C ALA A 98 -3.43 0.36 11.57
N LEU A 99 -3.94 0.05 12.77
CA LEU A 99 -5.20 -0.69 12.92
C LEU A 99 -6.43 0.08 12.40
N THR A 100 -6.38 1.42 12.36
CA THR A 100 -7.50 2.24 11.87
C THR A 100 -7.76 2.06 10.38
N TRP A 101 -6.79 1.59 9.62
CA TRP A 101 -6.95 1.26 8.21
C TRP A 101 -7.91 0.10 7.98
N GLY A 102 -8.05 -0.82 8.94
CA GLY A 102 -8.91 -2.01 8.83
C GLY A 102 -10.11 -2.03 9.78
N ARG A 103 -10.33 -0.96 10.54
CA ARG A 103 -11.44 -0.87 11.50
C ARG A 103 -12.77 -0.54 10.80
N PRO A 104 -13.92 -0.99 11.35
CA PRO A 104 -15.23 -0.64 10.83
C PRO A 104 -15.50 0.87 10.97
N SER A 105 -16.38 1.40 10.10
CA SER A 105 -16.67 2.85 10.04
C SER A 105 -17.27 3.45 11.33
N SER A 106 -17.79 2.61 12.22
CA SER A 106 -18.32 3.03 13.52
C SER A 106 -17.28 3.04 14.65
N HIS A 107 -16.02 2.70 14.38
CA HIS A 107 -15.03 2.54 15.44
C HIS A 107 -14.63 3.90 16.05
N PRO A 108 -14.76 4.09 17.38
CA PRO A 108 -14.62 5.41 18.02
C PRO A 108 -13.18 5.96 17.98
N GLU A 109 -12.19 5.08 17.97
CA GLU A 109 -10.77 5.46 17.88
C GLU A 109 -10.26 5.75 16.45
N GLY A 110 -11.14 5.72 15.44
CA GLY A 110 -10.81 6.01 14.05
C GLY A 110 -10.92 4.81 13.11
N TYR A 111 -11.12 5.13 11.83
CA TYR A 111 -11.39 4.21 10.73
C TYR A 111 -10.98 4.84 9.40
N TRP A 112 -11.09 4.10 8.29
CA TRP A 112 -10.89 4.64 6.94
C TRP A 112 -12.24 4.87 6.23
N PRO A 113 -12.71 6.13 6.08
CA PRO A 113 -14.07 6.41 5.59
C PRO A 113 -14.36 5.97 4.16
N GLY A 114 -13.39 6.09 3.26
CA GLY A 114 -13.52 5.61 1.87
C GLY A 114 -12.76 4.31 1.64
N GLY A 115 -12.57 3.50 2.68
CA GLY A 115 -11.91 2.20 2.60
C GLY A 115 -12.91 1.05 2.75
N ILE A 116 -12.77 0.01 1.94
CA ILE A 116 -13.55 -1.22 2.07
C ILE A 116 -12.64 -2.43 2.25
N SER A 117 -13.10 -3.40 3.04
CA SER A 117 -12.43 -4.70 3.15
C SER A 117 -12.86 -5.62 2.01
N ILE A 118 -11.91 -6.27 1.36
CA ILE A 118 -12.16 -7.13 0.20
C ILE A 118 -11.92 -8.62 0.48
N GLY A 119 -11.56 -8.98 1.72
CA GLY A 119 -11.39 -10.37 2.18
C GLY A 119 -10.24 -11.17 1.54
N ARG A 120 -9.57 -10.63 0.52
CA ARG A 120 -8.48 -11.30 -0.19
C ARG A 120 -7.37 -10.31 -0.60
N PRO A 121 -6.11 -10.76 -0.67
CA PRO A 121 -5.03 -9.94 -1.19
C PRO A 121 -5.16 -9.74 -2.70
N ILE A 122 -4.91 -8.52 -3.16
CA ILE A 122 -4.67 -8.17 -4.57
C ILE A 122 -3.50 -7.20 -4.63
N TYR A 123 -2.90 -7.02 -5.81
CA TYR A 123 -1.88 -6.00 -6.00
C TYR A 123 -2.40 -4.62 -5.59
N GLY A 124 -1.65 -3.94 -4.72
CA GLY A 124 -1.98 -2.63 -4.17
C GLY A 124 -2.99 -2.61 -3.04
N ALA A 125 -3.57 -3.74 -2.65
CA ALA A 125 -4.36 -3.80 -1.42
C ALA A 125 -3.52 -3.40 -0.21
N ILE A 126 -4.14 -2.70 0.73
CA ILE A 126 -3.54 -2.32 2.00
C ILE A 126 -3.79 -3.47 2.97
N ALA A 127 -2.74 -4.20 3.33
CA ALA A 127 -2.81 -5.32 4.26
C ALA A 127 -2.54 -4.84 5.68
N VAL A 128 -3.47 -5.14 6.60
CA VAL A 128 -3.44 -4.69 8.01
C VAL A 128 -3.21 -5.89 8.92
N LYS A 129 -2.33 -5.74 9.91
CA LYS A 129 -2.11 -6.74 10.96
C LYS A 129 -1.98 -6.09 12.34
N SER A 130 -2.26 -6.87 13.38
CA SER A 130 -1.90 -6.53 14.76
C SER A 130 -0.51 -7.09 15.10
N ARG A 131 0.18 -6.48 16.06
CA ARG A 131 1.44 -6.97 16.67
C ARG A 131 1.50 -6.52 18.13
N GLN A 132 2.47 -6.98 18.92
CA GLN A 132 2.65 -6.42 20.26
C GLN A 132 2.97 -4.92 20.14
N GLY A 133 2.34 -4.11 21.00
CA GLY A 133 2.53 -2.65 20.95
C GLY A 133 1.79 -1.92 19.82
N GLY A 134 0.99 -2.59 18.98
CA GLY A 134 0.10 -1.90 18.03
C GLY A 134 -0.30 -2.71 16.79
N GLY A 135 -0.19 -2.07 15.63
CA GLY A 135 -0.45 -2.72 14.35
C GLY A 135 0.59 -2.37 13.30
N HIS A 136 0.47 -2.98 12.15
CA HIS A 136 1.28 -2.69 10.97
C HIS A 136 0.41 -2.71 9.72
N VAL A 137 0.79 -1.91 8.74
CA VAL A 137 0.06 -1.75 7.49
C VAL A 137 1.03 -1.59 6.31
N THR A 138 0.73 -2.26 5.21
CA THR A 138 1.62 -2.36 4.02
C THR A 138 0.80 -2.45 2.74
N PHE A 139 1.40 -2.19 1.58
CA PHE A 139 0.83 -2.49 0.27
C PHE A 139 1.22 -3.88 -0.21
N VAL A 140 0.25 -4.69 -0.64
CA VAL A 140 0.50 -6.01 -1.23
C VAL A 140 1.12 -5.86 -2.62
N MET A 141 2.27 -6.49 -2.84
CA MET A 141 2.99 -6.50 -4.13
C MET A 141 2.69 -7.75 -4.95
N GLY A 142 2.33 -8.85 -4.30
CA GLY A 142 2.10 -10.14 -4.93
C GLY A 142 2.28 -11.30 -3.94
N GLN A 143 2.06 -12.51 -4.42
CA GLN A 143 2.41 -13.74 -3.70
C GLN A 143 3.80 -14.23 -4.10
N ASP A 144 4.38 -15.07 -3.25
CA ASP A 144 5.58 -15.81 -3.57
C ASP A 144 5.34 -16.80 -4.72
N LYS A 145 6.40 -17.08 -5.48
CA LYS A 145 6.33 -17.98 -6.64
C LYS A 145 6.14 -19.42 -6.21
N ASP A 146 6.79 -19.82 -5.12
CA ASP A 146 6.88 -21.21 -4.69
C ASP A 146 5.93 -21.51 -3.52
N ASP A 147 5.43 -20.47 -2.83
CA ASP A 147 4.49 -20.60 -1.71
C ASP A 147 3.41 -19.51 -1.72
N SER A 148 2.22 -19.86 -2.22
CA SER A 148 1.06 -18.94 -2.25
C SER A 148 0.55 -18.47 -0.87
N THR A 149 1.04 -19.07 0.22
CA THR A 149 0.75 -18.61 1.58
C THR A 149 1.63 -17.43 2.01
N ILE A 150 2.65 -17.09 1.23
CA ILE A 150 3.55 -15.96 1.48
C ILE A 150 3.21 -14.79 0.56
N LEU A 151 3.06 -13.62 1.15
CA LEU A 151 2.88 -12.34 0.47
C LEU A 151 4.17 -11.53 0.51
N HIS A 152 4.44 -10.81 -0.57
CA HIS A 152 5.44 -9.76 -0.63
C HIS A 152 4.73 -8.43 -0.47
N CYS A 153 5.15 -7.63 0.50
CA CYS A 153 4.48 -6.40 0.87
C CYS A 153 5.46 -5.23 0.95
N LEU A 154 5.12 -4.12 0.28
CA LEU A 154 5.84 -2.85 0.35
C LEU A 154 5.30 -2.03 1.52
N GLY A 155 6.14 -1.76 2.52
CA GLY A 155 5.73 -1.06 3.73
C GLY A 155 6.79 -0.09 4.23
N GLY A 156 6.31 0.99 4.82
CA GLY A 156 7.14 1.89 5.62
C GLY A 156 7.42 1.33 7.01
N ASN A 157 8.50 1.78 7.62
CA ASN A 157 9.00 1.35 8.92
C ASN A 157 9.24 -0.16 9.08
N GLN A 158 9.54 -0.85 7.98
CA GLN A 158 9.92 -2.26 8.02
C GLN A 158 11.42 -2.35 8.28
N ARG A 159 11.80 -2.53 9.55
CA ARG A 159 13.20 -2.38 10.04
C ARG A 159 13.74 -0.96 9.77
N ASN A 160 12.97 0.05 10.17
CA ASN A 160 13.31 1.47 10.07
C ASN A 160 13.54 1.96 8.64
N LYS A 161 12.89 1.34 7.65
CA LYS A 161 12.97 1.74 6.24
C LYS A 161 11.74 1.38 5.43
N LEU A 162 11.66 1.96 4.25
CA LEU A 162 10.72 1.61 3.19
C LEU A 162 11.33 0.48 2.36
N GLN A 163 10.68 -0.68 2.34
CA GLN A 163 11.18 -1.83 1.59
C GLN A 163 10.07 -2.82 1.28
N VAL A 164 10.38 -3.85 0.49
CA VAL A 164 9.52 -5.03 0.33
C VAL A 164 9.95 -6.11 1.33
N SER A 165 8.99 -6.61 2.10
CA SER A 165 9.19 -7.70 3.06
C SER A 165 8.18 -8.84 2.86
N ARG A 166 8.60 -10.05 3.23
CA ARG A 166 7.80 -11.29 3.14
C ARG A 166 6.99 -11.49 4.41
N TYR A 167 5.70 -11.75 4.27
CA TYR A 167 4.77 -12.02 5.36
C TYR A 167 3.94 -13.27 5.05
N SER A 168 3.68 -14.11 6.06
CA SER A 168 2.63 -15.12 5.93
C SER A 168 1.29 -14.42 5.75
N ARG A 169 0.50 -14.86 4.78
CA ARG A 169 -0.86 -14.36 4.52
C ARG A 169 -1.73 -14.39 5.78
N SER A 170 -1.52 -15.39 6.64
CA SER A 170 -2.27 -15.60 7.88
C SER A 170 -2.07 -14.50 8.94
N VAL A 171 -1.01 -13.70 8.86
CA VAL A 171 -0.76 -12.64 9.85
C VAL A 171 -1.64 -11.41 9.64
N PHE A 172 -2.25 -11.26 8.47
CA PHE A 172 -3.09 -10.12 8.14
C PHE A 172 -4.53 -10.38 8.53
N SER A 173 -5.13 -9.41 9.21
CA SER A 173 -6.54 -9.43 9.62
C SER A 173 -7.47 -8.75 8.61
N ALA A 174 -6.94 -7.90 7.74
CA ALA A 174 -7.73 -7.24 6.70
C ALA A 174 -6.90 -6.93 5.45
N TYR A 175 -7.59 -6.90 4.31
CA TYR A 175 -7.12 -6.35 3.04
C TYR A 175 -8.07 -5.25 2.62
N MET A 176 -7.55 -4.05 2.45
CA MET A 176 -8.34 -2.83 2.27
C MET A 176 -8.01 -2.18 0.93
N VAL A 177 -8.99 -1.56 0.29
CA VAL A 177 -8.83 -0.74 -0.92
C VAL A 177 -9.73 0.49 -0.82
N PRO A 178 -9.45 1.56 -1.59
CA PRO A 178 -10.44 2.62 -1.78
C PRO A 178 -11.76 2.04 -2.29
N GLU A 179 -12.87 2.50 -1.73
CA GLU A 179 -14.22 1.99 -2.04
C GLU A 179 -14.57 2.10 -3.53
N ASP A 180 -14.02 3.11 -4.20
CA ASP A 180 -14.24 3.41 -5.60
C ASP A 180 -13.31 2.63 -6.55
N TYR A 181 -12.42 1.79 -6.01
CA TYR A 181 -11.49 1.01 -6.83
C TYR A 181 -12.16 -0.27 -7.36
N PRO A 182 -12.31 -0.42 -8.69
CA PRO A 182 -12.87 -1.64 -9.28
C PRO A 182 -11.86 -2.79 -9.14
N HIS A 183 -12.21 -3.78 -8.32
CA HIS A 183 -11.30 -4.85 -7.92
C HIS A 183 -11.86 -6.26 -8.11
N SER A 184 -13.12 -6.39 -8.54
CA SER A 184 -13.86 -7.66 -8.54
C SER A 184 -13.14 -8.77 -9.31
N CYS A 185 -12.50 -8.42 -10.43
CA CYS A 185 -11.76 -9.38 -11.26
C CYS A 185 -10.25 -9.39 -11.00
N CYS A 186 -9.73 -8.57 -10.08
CA CYS A 186 -8.30 -8.55 -9.79
C CYS A 186 -7.81 -9.89 -9.29
N THR A 187 -6.67 -10.35 -9.80
CA THR A 187 -5.95 -11.52 -9.28
C THR A 187 -4.68 -11.06 -8.57
N LEU A 188 -4.12 -11.91 -7.72
CA LEU A 188 -2.86 -11.63 -7.05
C LEU A 188 -1.70 -12.11 -7.94
N PRO A 189 -0.81 -11.23 -8.42
CA PRO A 189 0.32 -11.65 -9.25
C PRO A 189 1.40 -12.36 -8.42
N ILE A 190 2.27 -13.10 -9.10
CA ILE A 190 3.55 -13.55 -8.53
C ILE A 190 4.49 -12.36 -8.48
N TYR A 191 5.09 -12.12 -7.32
CA TYR A 191 6.12 -11.10 -7.16
C TYR A 191 7.49 -11.65 -7.56
N ASN A 192 8.16 -10.98 -8.51
CA ASN A 192 9.48 -11.39 -9.04
C ASN A 192 10.63 -10.45 -8.60
N GLY A 193 10.37 -9.51 -7.68
CA GLY A 193 11.38 -8.58 -7.19
C GLY A 193 12.14 -9.11 -5.98
N THR A 194 13.09 -8.32 -5.49
CA THR A 194 13.82 -8.62 -4.25
C THR A 194 13.00 -8.24 -3.03
N SER A 195 12.95 -9.14 -2.04
CA SER A 195 12.34 -8.85 -0.75
C SER A 195 13.17 -9.42 0.40
N THR A 196 12.95 -8.87 1.59
CA THR A 196 13.57 -9.35 2.83
C THR A 196 12.55 -10.13 3.66
N ALA A 197 12.97 -11.00 4.57
CA ALA A 197 12.03 -11.50 5.58
C ALA A 197 11.50 -10.30 6.38
N ALA A 198 10.21 -10.33 6.76
CA ALA A 198 9.73 -9.41 7.80
C ALA A 198 10.65 -9.49 9.03
N GLY A 199 10.85 -8.38 9.74
CA GLY A 199 11.51 -8.44 11.04
C GLY A 199 10.74 -9.37 11.99
N SER A 200 11.41 -9.88 13.02
CA SER A 200 10.74 -10.34 14.24
C SER A 200 10.11 -9.11 14.90
N GLU A 201 9.03 -8.61 14.30
CA GLU A 201 8.18 -7.59 14.88
C GLU A 201 7.24 -8.30 15.87
N GLU A 202 7.85 -8.85 16.93
CA GLU A 202 7.16 -9.37 18.11
C GLU A 202 6.32 -8.25 18.73
#